data_AF-A0A166TSE2-F1
#
_entry.id   AF-A0A166TSE2-F1
#
_cell.length_a   1.000
_cell.length_b   1.000
_cell.length_c   1.000
_cell.angle_alpha   90.00
_cell.angle_beta   90.00
_cell.angle_gamma   90.00
#
_symmetry.space_group_name_H-M   'P 1'
#
loop_
_entity.id
_entity.type
_entity.pdbx_description
1 polymer ?
#
loop_
_entity_poly.entity_id
_entity_poly.type
_entity_poly.pdbx_seq_one_letter_code
_entity_poly.pdbx_strand_id
1 'polypeptide(L)'
;MKQNNDATDDSSNTGTRRTRRAFLGATAAVGTLALAGCTGSSDDGASSTMSTSTSTSMDTTTSDMETTTEGEMSNPDVPILNYALTLEHLEYAFYRDSLKKFSDDELMNAKVVSKFGDGVRMDVPDYLKTVRDDEAAHVDALTQTVKKLGGTPVEEGEYDFGCDTPTDFFGVAKALENTGVAAYAGAAPSVVNNDVLAAAAGIHSVEARHAAFLNLLNEESPFPNAVNEAKSMDDVLKIAGNFVTSDVDTSKYEMGDSRPKQDRKKNDGTSDVDVLNYALTLEHLENAFYRDGLKEFSNDDLMNADALSKFDEHTRMKVPAYLSKISDHEAAHVDALTKTVKKLGGKPVGEATYDFGYENASEFLGVAKALENTGVAAYKGAAPTVENDDVFAAAIGIHSVEAEHASFLNEVNMTSPFPNAVDEPKTMKEVKKIAGQFIVSN
;
A
#
# COMPACT_ATOMS: atom_id res chain seq x y z
N MET A 1 -11.23 -53.39 70.37
CA MET A 1 -11.42 -54.18 69.13
C MET A 1 -11.18 -53.22 67.96
N LYS A 2 -9.99 -53.27 67.36
CA LYS A 2 -9.67 -53.81 66.00
C LYS A 2 -10.27 -52.92 64.88
N GLN A 3 -9.46 -52.07 64.21
CA GLN A 3 -8.71 -52.28 62.94
C GLN A 3 -9.64 -52.43 61.72
N ASN A 4 -9.45 -51.89 60.50
CA ASN A 4 -8.41 -51.19 59.71
C ASN A 4 -9.12 -50.53 58.48
N ASN A 5 -8.77 -49.33 58.03
CA ASN A 5 -7.94 -48.96 56.85
C ASN A 5 -8.20 -49.66 55.49
N ASP A 6 -8.62 -48.86 54.49
CA ASP A 6 -8.07 -48.67 53.10
C ASP A 6 -8.98 -47.65 52.37
N ALA A 7 -8.59 -46.50 51.82
CA ALA A 7 -7.47 -46.08 50.95
C ALA A 7 -7.55 -46.59 49.50
N THR A 8 -8.15 -45.78 48.62
CA THR A 8 -7.94 -45.68 47.16
C THR A 8 -8.64 -44.38 46.71
N ASP A 9 -8.19 -43.54 45.79
CA ASP A 9 -6.91 -43.28 45.14
C ASP A 9 -7.09 -41.88 44.52
N ASP A 10 -6.16 -40.98 44.80
CA ASP A 10 -6.13 -39.59 44.33
C ASP A 10 -5.24 -39.56 43.09
N SER A 11 -5.83 -39.32 41.92
CA SER A 11 -5.06 -38.97 40.72
C SER A 11 -5.56 -37.65 40.14
N SER A 12 -5.05 -36.59 40.75
CA SER A 12 -4.76 -35.31 40.12
C SER A 12 -4.16 -35.48 38.71
N ASN A 13 -4.96 -35.24 37.68
CA ASN A 13 -4.45 -34.96 36.34
C ASN A 13 -4.37 -33.43 36.16
N THR A 14 -3.35 -32.84 36.77
CA THR A 14 -2.91 -31.47 36.50
C THR A 14 -2.21 -31.45 35.15
N GLY A 15 -3.02 -31.48 34.08
CA GLY A 15 -2.59 -31.17 32.73
C GLY A 15 -1.97 -29.78 32.71
N THR A 16 -0.66 -29.74 32.65
CA THR A 16 0.17 -28.54 32.65
C THR A 16 -0.17 -27.72 31.41
N ARG A 17 -1.14 -26.79 31.51
CA ARG A 17 -1.27 -25.67 30.57
C ARG A 17 0.03 -24.87 30.66
N ARG A 18 0.96 -25.15 29.75
CA ARG A 18 2.11 -24.29 29.50
C ARG A 18 1.56 -22.99 28.90
N THR A 19 1.17 -22.07 29.76
CA THR A 19 0.96 -20.67 29.42
C THR A 19 2.28 -20.15 28.88
N ARG A 20 2.40 -20.05 27.55
CA ARG A 20 3.48 -19.28 26.92
C ARG A 20 3.15 -17.80 27.08
N ARG A 21 3.31 -17.30 28.32
CA ARG A 21 3.43 -15.86 28.58
C ARG A 21 4.80 -15.43 28.10
N ALA A 22 4.84 -14.75 26.97
CA ALA A 22 6.00 -13.99 26.52
C ALA A 22 5.54 -12.69 25.87
N PHE A 23 5.40 -11.66 26.70
CA PHE A 23 5.94 -10.32 26.48
C PHE A 23 5.60 -9.62 25.14
N LEU A 24 4.38 -9.09 25.00
CA LEU A 24 4.11 -7.93 24.14
C LEU A 24 4.36 -6.67 24.96
N GLY A 25 5.62 -6.24 24.95
CA GLY A 25 6.07 -5.03 25.63
C GLY A 25 7.00 -4.25 24.72
N ALA A 26 6.51 -3.10 24.23
CA ALA A 26 7.25 -1.94 23.75
C ALA A 26 8.43 -2.21 22.79
N THR A 27 8.17 -2.15 21.48
CA THR A 27 9.18 -1.69 20.51
C THR A 27 8.95 -0.20 20.25
N ALA A 28 9.64 0.62 21.02
CA ALA A 28 9.90 2.01 20.68
C ALA A 28 11.27 2.11 19.99
N ALA A 29 11.37 3.09 19.09
CA ALA A 29 12.55 3.82 18.64
C ALA A 29 13.17 3.50 17.25
N VAL A 30 13.02 4.51 16.39
CA VAL A 30 14.06 5.22 15.61
C VAL A 30 14.66 4.50 14.39
N GLY A 31 14.35 5.07 13.22
CA GLY A 31 15.10 4.90 11.99
C GLY A 31 15.02 6.17 11.13
N THR A 32 15.91 7.13 11.40
CA THR A 32 16.23 8.22 10.46
C THR A 32 16.86 7.61 9.20
N LEU A 33 16.23 7.77 8.04
CA LEU A 33 16.87 7.49 6.75
C LEU A 33 17.86 8.61 6.43
N ALA A 34 19.14 8.28 6.49
CA ALA A 34 20.21 9.02 5.83
C ALA A 34 20.48 8.36 4.47
N LEU A 35 20.16 9.05 3.38
CA LEU A 35 20.61 8.72 2.04
C LEU A 35 22.14 8.92 1.97
N ALA A 36 22.92 7.85 2.16
CA ALA A 36 24.37 7.88 2.04
C ALA A 36 24.78 7.80 0.56
N GLY A 37 25.05 8.95 -0.05
CA GLY A 37 25.78 9.05 -1.32
C GLY A 37 27.28 8.88 -1.11
N CYS A 38 27.85 7.78 -1.60
CA CYS A 38 29.29 7.56 -1.60
C CYS A 38 29.98 8.50 -2.60
N THR A 39 30.88 9.33 -2.07
CA THR A 39 31.87 10.10 -2.82
C THR A 39 33.07 9.20 -3.11
N GLY A 40 33.44 9.08 -4.40
CA GLY A 40 34.67 8.43 -4.84
C GLY A 40 35.55 9.46 -5.53
N SER A 41 36.58 9.95 -4.83
CA SER A 41 37.72 10.65 -5.42
C SER A 41 38.86 9.65 -5.62
N SER A 42 39.45 9.64 -6.81
CA SER A 42 40.81 9.20 -7.19
C SER A 42 40.86 9.18 -8.73
N ASP A 43 41.91 9.51 -9.47
CA ASP A 43 43.15 10.26 -9.28
C ASP A 43 43.74 10.41 -10.71
N ASP A 44 44.58 11.42 -10.94
CA ASP A 44 45.16 11.77 -12.24
C ASP A 44 46.16 10.73 -12.80
N GLY A 45 46.29 10.66 -14.14
CA GLY A 45 47.33 9.84 -14.78
C GLY A 45 47.42 9.97 -16.30
N ALA A 46 48.03 11.05 -16.79
CA ALA A 46 48.44 11.21 -18.17
C ALA A 46 49.70 10.39 -18.52
N SER A 47 49.79 9.84 -19.73
CA SER A 47 50.89 10.10 -20.68
C SER A 47 50.92 9.10 -21.85
N SER A 48 51.24 9.65 -23.03
CA SER A 48 51.35 9.09 -24.36
C SER A 48 52.50 8.11 -24.59
N THR A 49 52.38 7.26 -25.62
CA THR A 49 53.47 7.08 -26.60
C THR A 49 52.96 6.59 -27.96
N MET A 50 53.49 7.22 -29.01
CA MET A 50 53.29 7.01 -30.44
C MET A 50 53.96 5.72 -30.97
N SER A 51 53.43 5.17 -32.05
CA SER A 51 54.27 4.64 -33.15
C SER A 51 53.55 4.68 -34.50
N THR A 52 54.31 5.13 -35.48
CA THR A 52 53.93 5.58 -36.82
C THR A 52 54.17 4.47 -37.85
N SER A 53 53.33 4.38 -38.88
CA SER A 53 53.65 3.81 -40.21
C SER A 53 52.57 4.29 -41.20
N THR A 54 52.81 5.36 -41.96
CA THR A 54 53.26 5.40 -43.38
C THR A 54 52.20 5.02 -44.42
N SER A 55 51.65 6.07 -45.05
CA SER A 55 51.30 6.27 -46.47
C SER A 55 50.66 5.13 -47.29
N THR A 56 49.48 5.38 -47.87
CA THR A 56 49.30 5.71 -49.31
C THR A 56 47.80 5.95 -49.58
N SER A 57 47.48 7.04 -50.26
CA SER A 57 46.12 7.37 -50.73
C SER A 57 45.63 6.43 -51.81
N MET A 58 44.38 5.98 -51.71
CA MET A 58 43.55 5.70 -52.88
C MET A 58 42.12 6.10 -52.59
N ASP A 59 41.68 7.06 -53.40
CA ASP A 59 40.31 7.53 -53.56
C ASP A 59 39.42 6.37 -53.98
N THR A 60 38.39 6.06 -53.20
CA THR A 60 37.24 5.30 -53.65
C THR A 60 36.03 5.81 -52.91
N THR A 61 35.22 6.59 -53.61
CA THR A 61 33.85 6.94 -53.23
C THR A 61 33.04 5.68 -52.98
N THR A 62 32.85 5.34 -51.71
CA THR A 62 31.76 4.49 -51.24
C THR A 62 30.91 5.34 -50.31
N SER A 63 29.65 5.52 -50.71
CA SER A 63 28.60 6.14 -49.91
C SER A 63 28.62 5.53 -48.52
N ASP A 64 29.02 6.30 -47.51
CA ASP A 64 28.79 5.95 -46.12
C ASP A 64 27.28 5.84 -45.96
N MET A 65 26.82 4.59 -45.88
CA MET A 65 25.53 4.28 -45.32
C MET A 65 25.64 4.74 -43.88
N GLU A 66 25.01 5.88 -43.58
CA GLU A 66 24.79 6.33 -42.22
C GLU A 66 24.19 5.14 -41.48
N THR A 67 25.02 4.50 -40.65
CA THR A 67 24.52 3.56 -39.67
C THR A 67 23.67 4.42 -38.78
N THR A 68 22.36 4.41 -39.02
CA THR A 68 21.37 4.90 -38.08
C THR A 68 21.71 4.20 -36.78
N THR A 69 22.33 4.92 -35.85
CA THR A 69 22.26 4.59 -34.44
C THR A 69 20.78 4.45 -34.16
N GLU A 70 20.31 3.20 -34.11
CA GLU A 70 19.02 2.84 -33.52
C GLU A 70 19.02 3.60 -32.19
N GLY A 71 18.19 4.64 -32.11
CA GLY A 71 18.12 5.47 -30.91
C GLY A 71 17.91 4.53 -29.74
N GLU A 72 18.68 4.73 -28.66
CA GLU A 72 18.41 4.05 -27.39
C GLU A 72 16.89 4.16 -27.15
N MET A 73 16.20 3.02 -27.24
CA MET A 73 14.77 2.99 -26.96
C MET A 73 14.64 3.46 -25.51
N SER A 74 13.98 4.59 -25.31
CA SER A 74 13.68 5.11 -23.97
C SER A 74 13.08 3.99 -23.14
N ASN A 75 13.53 3.84 -21.90
CA ASN A 75 13.05 2.77 -21.03
C ASN A 75 11.51 2.71 -21.04
N PRO A 76 10.89 1.52 -21.25
CA PRO A 76 9.46 1.41 -21.49
C PRO A 76 8.62 1.88 -20.29
N ASP A 77 9.17 1.97 -19.08
CA ASP A 77 8.40 2.42 -17.91
C ASP A 77 8.42 3.94 -17.72
N VAL A 78 9.29 4.67 -18.42
CA VAL A 78 9.38 6.13 -18.29
C VAL A 78 8.05 6.85 -18.57
N PRO A 79 7.27 6.50 -19.61
CA PRO A 79 5.99 7.16 -19.83
C PRO A 79 4.96 6.89 -18.71
N ILE A 80 4.94 5.69 -18.14
CA ILE A 80 4.06 5.35 -17.00
C ILE A 80 4.48 6.13 -15.76
N LEU A 81 5.78 6.20 -15.50
CA LEU A 81 6.33 6.93 -14.36
C LEU A 81 6.05 8.44 -14.48
N ASN A 82 6.14 9.01 -15.68
CA ASN A 82 5.77 10.40 -15.91
C ASN A 82 4.27 10.63 -15.78
N TYR A 83 3.44 9.66 -16.19
CA TYR A 83 2.00 9.69 -15.91
C TYR A 83 1.72 9.74 -14.40
N ALA A 84 2.33 8.83 -13.62
CA ALA A 84 2.19 8.84 -12.15
C ALA A 84 2.71 10.15 -11.55
N LEU A 85 3.91 10.60 -11.95
CA LEU A 85 4.53 11.84 -11.47
C LEU A 85 3.67 13.08 -11.75
N THR A 86 2.88 13.08 -12.81
CA THR A 86 1.93 14.16 -13.10
C THR A 86 0.83 14.25 -12.05
N LEU A 87 0.34 13.10 -11.58
CA LEU A 87 -0.69 13.01 -10.55
C LEU A 87 -0.10 13.40 -9.19
N GLU A 88 1.08 12.90 -8.84
CA GLU A 88 1.78 13.28 -7.61
C GLU A 88 2.08 14.78 -7.56
N HIS A 89 2.46 15.41 -8.68
CA HIS A 89 2.63 16.86 -8.73
C HIS A 89 1.33 17.61 -8.44
N LEU A 90 0.20 17.10 -8.96
CA LEU A 90 -1.12 17.67 -8.76
C LEU A 90 -1.58 17.53 -7.30
N GLU A 91 -1.42 16.35 -6.69
CA GLU A 91 -1.75 16.10 -5.28
C GLU A 91 -0.82 16.86 -4.32
N TYR A 92 0.49 16.84 -4.56
CA TYR A 92 1.44 17.64 -3.77
C TYR A 92 1.10 19.12 -3.84
N ALA A 93 0.88 19.69 -5.03
CA ALA A 93 0.52 21.10 -5.17
C ALA A 93 -0.80 21.42 -4.47
N PHE A 94 -1.80 20.54 -4.59
CA PHE A 94 -3.09 20.67 -3.91
C PHE A 94 -2.93 20.85 -2.39
N TYR A 95 -2.24 19.91 -1.72
CA TYR A 95 -2.03 20.02 -0.28
C TYR A 95 -1.09 21.16 0.09
N ARG A 96 0.03 21.31 -0.62
CA ARG A 96 1.03 22.35 -0.36
C ARG A 96 0.40 23.75 -0.37
N ASP A 97 -0.50 24.02 -1.31
CA ASP A 97 -1.06 25.35 -1.50
C ASP A 97 -2.36 25.54 -0.70
N SER A 98 -3.19 24.51 -0.56
CA SER A 98 -4.40 24.58 0.29
C SER A 98 -4.05 24.73 1.78
N LEU A 99 -3.01 24.05 2.27
CA LEU A 99 -2.56 24.16 3.66
C LEU A 99 -1.86 25.50 3.98
N LYS A 100 -1.51 26.30 2.96
CA LYS A 100 -1.13 27.71 3.15
C LYS A 100 -2.34 28.64 3.19
N LYS A 101 -3.44 28.24 2.53
CA LYS A 101 -4.66 29.03 2.40
C LYS A 101 -5.53 28.93 3.66
N PHE A 102 -5.67 27.75 4.24
CA PHE A 102 -6.49 27.51 5.42
C PHE A 102 -5.63 27.32 6.67
N SER A 103 -6.00 28.01 7.75
CA SER A 103 -5.37 27.81 9.06
C SER A 103 -5.79 26.48 9.70
N ASP A 104 -4.98 25.98 10.64
CA ASP A 104 -5.32 24.79 11.43
C ASP A 104 -6.71 24.95 12.10
N ASP A 105 -7.04 26.15 12.61
CA ASP A 105 -8.35 26.42 13.21
C ASP A 105 -9.51 26.31 12.22
N GLU A 106 -9.34 26.79 10.98
CA GLU A 106 -10.35 26.63 9.92
C GLU A 106 -10.55 25.17 9.52
N LEU A 107 -9.47 24.38 9.46
CA LEU A 107 -9.54 22.95 9.15
C LEU A 107 -10.22 22.15 10.27
N MET A 108 -9.86 22.41 11.53
CA MET A 108 -10.47 21.79 12.70
C MET A 108 -11.95 22.13 12.84
N ASN A 109 -12.38 23.32 12.38
CA ASN A 109 -13.76 23.76 12.47
C ASN A 109 -14.54 23.61 11.14
N ALA A 110 -13.99 22.89 10.16
CA ALA A 110 -14.67 22.61 8.92
C ALA A 110 -15.97 21.83 9.19
N LYS A 111 -17.03 22.13 8.43
CA LYS A 111 -18.35 21.49 8.58
C LYS A 111 -18.27 19.97 8.49
N VAL A 112 -17.40 19.46 7.62
CA VAL A 112 -17.25 18.03 7.37
C VAL A 112 -16.71 17.27 8.58
N VAL A 113 -15.80 17.88 9.37
CA VAL A 113 -15.24 17.26 10.58
C VAL A 113 -16.01 17.62 11.85
N SER A 114 -17.09 18.40 11.75
CA SER A 114 -17.79 18.94 12.94
C SER A 114 -18.47 17.88 13.80
N LYS A 115 -18.66 16.65 13.28
CA LYS A 115 -19.25 15.54 14.03
C LYS A 115 -18.24 14.75 14.86
N PHE A 116 -16.95 15.00 14.66
CA PHE A 116 -15.89 14.38 15.44
C PHE A 116 -15.59 15.19 16.70
N GLY A 117 -15.18 14.49 17.76
CA GLY A 117 -14.74 15.10 19.00
C GLY A 117 -13.48 15.94 18.82
N ASP A 118 -13.21 16.82 19.81
CA ASP A 118 -12.06 17.73 19.77
C ASP A 118 -10.73 16.98 19.59
N GLY A 119 -10.58 15.80 20.21
CA GLY A 119 -9.36 14.99 20.08
C GLY A 119 -9.03 14.64 18.63
N VAL A 120 -9.98 14.04 17.90
CA VAL A 120 -9.82 13.70 16.48
C VAL A 120 -9.58 14.96 15.65
N ARG A 121 -10.39 16.01 15.87
CA ARG A 121 -10.26 17.26 15.11
C ARG A 121 -8.88 17.89 15.28
N MET A 122 -8.30 17.86 16.47
CA MET A 122 -6.98 18.43 16.74
C MET A 122 -5.84 17.72 15.98
N ASP A 123 -5.99 16.45 15.65
CA ASP A 123 -4.98 15.69 14.90
C ASP A 123 -5.09 15.93 13.37
N VAL A 124 -6.27 16.37 12.88
CA VAL A 124 -6.54 16.53 11.43
C VAL A 124 -5.52 17.43 10.72
N PRO A 125 -5.16 18.64 11.19
CA PRO A 125 -4.19 19.46 10.48
C PRO A 125 -2.81 18.80 10.34
N ASP A 126 -2.36 18.07 11.35
CA ASP A 126 -1.05 17.40 11.32
C ASP A 126 -1.07 16.16 10.42
N TYR A 127 -2.19 15.44 10.38
CA TYR A 127 -2.43 14.39 9.40
C TYR A 127 -2.43 14.93 7.97
N LEU A 128 -3.12 16.04 7.68
CA LEU A 128 -3.09 16.64 6.34
C LEU A 128 -1.69 17.14 5.93
N LYS A 129 -0.90 17.67 6.88
CA LYS A 129 0.51 18.02 6.65
C LYS A 129 1.37 16.80 6.36
N THR A 130 1.04 15.65 6.96
CA THR A 130 1.74 14.39 6.70
C THR A 130 1.40 13.88 5.31
N VAL A 131 0.13 13.90 4.89
CA VAL A 131 -0.26 13.59 3.50
C VAL A 131 0.54 14.44 2.51
N ARG A 132 0.59 15.77 2.71
CA ARG A 132 1.44 16.66 1.91
C ARG A 132 2.90 16.20 1.81
N ASP A 133 3.46 15.74 2.92
CA ASP A 133 4.87 15.32 2.99
C ASP A 133 5.08 13.94 2.34
N ASP A 134 4.08 13.06 2.41
CA ASP A 134 4.04 11.81 1.67
C ASP A 134 3.99 12.09 0.15
N GLU A 135 3.11 12.97 -0.32
CA GLU A 135 3.05 13.40 -1.73
C GLU A 135 4.38 13.98 -2.23
N ALA A 136 5.04 14.79 -1.40
CA ALA A 136 6.36 15.33 -1.72
C ALA A 136 7.39 14.20 -1.91
N ALA A 137 7.34 13.18 -1.05
CA ALA A 137 8.22 12.03 -1.13
C ALA A 137 7.91 11.15 -2.35
N HIS A 138 6.64 11.01 -2.74
CA HIS A 138 6.24 10.33 -3.98
C HIS A 138 6.81 11.04 -5.21
N VAL A 139 6.63 12.37 -5.31
CA VAL A 139 7.21 13.22 -6.36
C VAL A 139 8.72 13.00 -6.45
N ASP A 140 9.42 13.04 -5.32
CA ASP A 140 10.87 12.86 -5.26
C ASP A 140 11.28 11.44 -5.70
N ALA A 141 10.57 10.40 -5.26
CA ALA A 141 10.86 9.01 -5.59
C ALA A 141 10.66 8.72 -7.10
N LEU A 142 9.56 9.20 -7.68
CA LEU A 142 9.28 9.05 -9.10
C LEU A 142 10.25 9.87 -9.95
N THR A 143 10.55 11.11 -9.57
CA THR A 143 11.54 11.96 -10.25
C THR A 143 12.91 11.28 -10.31
N GLN A 144 13.37 10.73 -9.18
CA GLN A 144 14.63 10.00 -9.11
C GLN A 144 14.61 8.73 -9.97
N THR A 145 13.50 8.01 -9.96
CA THR A 145 13.32 6.79 -10.76
C THR A 145 13.35 7.09 -12.26
N VAL A 146 12.62 8.11 -12.71
CA VAL A 146 12.63 8.54 -14.12
C VAL A 146 14.05 8.90 -14.56
N LYS A 147 14.78 9.71 -13.77
CA LYS A 147 16.19 10.06 -14.06
C LYS A 147 17.09 8.84 -14.11
N LYS A 148 16.95 7.90 -13.16
CA LYS A 148 17.73 6.65 -13.12
C LYS A 148 17.50 5.78 -14.35
N LEU A 149 16.30 5.81 -14.93
CA LEU A 149 15.96 5.08 -16.15
C LEU A 149 16.33 5.85 -17.44
N GLY A 150 17.03 6.98 -17.33
CA GLY A 150 17.44 7.81 -18.47
C GLY A 150 16.31 8.67 -19.05
N GLY A 151 15.17 8.76 -18.38
CA GLY A 151 14.05 9.60 -18.77
C GLY A 151 14.21 11.05 -18.32
N THR A 152 13.40 11.93 -18.92
CA THR A 152 13.20 13.30 -18.43
C THR A 152 11.91 13.34 -17.60
N PRO A 153 11.98 13.66 -16.30
CA PRO A 153 10.79 13.87 -15.49
C PRO A 153 9.89 14.94 -16.08
N VAL A 154 8.57 14.73 -15.97
CA VAL A 154 7.60 15.81 -16.18
C VAL A 154 7.76 16.85 -15.07
N GLU A 155 7.53 18.11 -15.40
CA GLU A 155 7.59 19.21 -14.43
C GLU A 155 6.20 19.47 -13.85
N GLU A 156 6.14 20.10 -12.67
CA GLU A 156 4.89 20.53 -12.03
C GLU A 156 4.11 21.49 -12.96
N GLY A 157 2.79 21.29 -13.06
CA GLY A 157 1.90 22.18 -13.81
C GLY A 157 1.39 23.38 -13.01
N GLU A 158 0.50 24.16 -13.62
CA GLU A 158 -0.31 25.15 -12.90
C GLU A 158 -1.71 24.59 -12.67
N TYR A 159 -2.27 24.84 -11.48
CA TYR A 159 -3.53 24.23 -11.05
C TYR A 159 -4.52 25.26 -10.48
N ASP A 160 -5.81 25.00 -10.69
CA ASP A 160 -6.93 25.64 -9.99
C ASP A 160 -7.86 24.57 -9.42
N PHE A 161 -7.86 24.45 -8.10
CA PHE A 161 -8.65 23.46 -7.37
C PHE A 161 -10.07 23.94 -7.01
N GLY A 162 -10.36 25.24 -7.19
CA GLY A 162 -11.67 25.81 -6.85
C GLY A 162 -12.08 25.68 -5.37
N CYS A 163 -11.13 25.48 -4.45
CA CYS A 163 -11.42 25.31 -3.03
C CYS A 163 -11.57 26.67 -2.32
N ASP A 164 -12.79 27.15 -2.12
CA ASP A 164 -13.06 28.40 -1.41
C ASP A 164 -13.16 28.24 0.11
N THR A 165 -13.56 27.06 0.57
CA THR A 165 -13.73 26.74 1.99
C THR A 165 -12.95 25.49 2.39
N PRO A 166 -12.67 25.29 3.70
CA PRO A 166 -12.12 24.02 4.19
C PRO A 166 -12.98 22.82 3.81
N THR A 167 -14.30 22.98 3.71
CA THR A 167 -15.19 21.87 3.29
C THR A 167 -14.99 21.50 1.82
N ASP A 168 -14.75 22.48 0.95
CA ASP A 168 -14.41 22.22 -0.45
C ASP A 168 -13.07 21.49 -0.54
N PHE A 169 -12.08 21.92 0.28
CA PHE A 169 -10.80 21.24 0.39
C PHE A 169 -10.94 19.76 0.75
N PHE A 170 -11.67 19.39 1.82
CA PHE A 170 -11.85 17.97 2.17
C PHE A 170 -12.59 17.17 1.09
N GLY A 171 -13.51 17.81 0.35
CA GLY A 171 -14.21 17.18 -0.77
C GLY A 171 -13.29 16.89 -1.96
N VAL A 172 -12.42 17.86 -2.32
CA VAL A 172 -11.43 17.70 -3.39
C VAL A 172 -10.35 16.71 -2.97
N ALA A 173 -9.82 16.80 -1.74
CA ALA A 173 -8.84 15.87 -1.18
C ALA A 173 -9.33 14.42 -1.33
N LYS A 174 -10.53 14.13 -0.84
CA LYS A 174 -11.16 12.82 -1.00
C LYS A 174 -11.22 12.38 -2.47
N ALA A 175 -11.61 13.28 -3.38
CA ALA A 175 -11.75 12.94 -4.79
C ALA A 175 -10.42 12.65 -5.48
N LEU A 176 -9.36 13.40 -5.15
CA LEU A 176 -8.01 13.20 -5.67
C LEU A 176 -7.48 11.84 -5.24
N GLU A 177 -7.49 11.56 -3.94
CA GLU A 177 -6.90 10.35 -3.35
C GLU A 177 -7.57 9.06 -3.84
N ASN A 178 -8.91 9.06 -3.92
CA ASN A 178 -9.63 7.93 -4.53
C ASN A 178 -9.32 7.80 -6.04
N THR A 179 -8.98 8.90 -6.72
CA THR A 179 -8.53 8.89 -8.12
C THR A 179 -7.09 8.38 -8.21
N GLY A 180 -6.19 8.78 -7.31
CA GLY A 180 -4.81 8.28 -7.18
C GLY A 180 -4.77 6.77 -7.00
N VAL A 181 -5.55 6.21 -6.07
CA VAL A 181 -5.73 4.76 -5.88
C VAL A 181 -6.10 4.07 -7.20
N ALA A 182 -7.15 4.57 -7.87
CA ALA A 182 -7.63 3.98 -9.12
C ALA A 182 -6.62 4.13 -10.29
N ALA A 183 -5.82 5.20 -10.29
CA ALA A 183 -4.81 5.49 -11.29
C ALA A 183 -3.61 4.53 -11.17
N TYR A 184 -3.07 4.38 -9.96
CA TYR A 184 -2.02 3.39 -9.68
C TYR A 184 -2.49 1.98 -10.03
N ALA A 185 -3.71 1.62 -9.62
CA ALA A 185 -4.28 0.32 -9.93
C ALA A 185 -4.40 0.07 -11.45
N GLY A 186 -4.79 1.09 -12.22
CA GLY A 186 -4.93 1.00 -13.68
C GLY A 186 -3.60 1.01 -14.45
N ALA A 187 -2.59 1.71 -13.92
CA ALA A 187 -1.28 1.81 -14.54
C ALA A 187 -0.37 0.60 -14.23
N ALA A 188 -0.48 0.01 -13.03
CA ALA A 188 0.37 -1.06 -12.55
C ALA A 188 0.50 -2.26 -13.53
N PRO A 189 -0.58 -2.74 -14.19
CA PRO A 189 -0.45 -3.83 -15.16
C PRO A 189 0.45 -3.51 -16.35
N SER A 190 0.68 -2.23 -16.67
CA SER A 190 1.50 -1.80 -17.80
C SER A 190 3.00 -1.70 -17.51
N VAL A 191 3.39 -1.77 -16.23
CA VAL A 191 4.78 -1.65 -15.77
C VAL A 191 5.57 -2.92 -16.11
N VAL A 192 6.71 -2.74 -16.77
CA VAL A 192 7.57 -3.83 -17.26
C VAL A 192 8.60 -4.26 -16.20
N ASN A 193 9.21 -3.31 -15.52
CA ASN A 193 10.27 -3.55 -14.54
C ASN A 193 9.70 -3.85 -13.14
N ASN A 194 10.09 -4.99 -12.56
CA ASN A 194 9.61 -5.40 -11.24
C ASN A 194 10.06 -4.52 -10.08
N ASP A 195 11.23 -3.88 -10.18
CA ASP A 195 11.68 -2.94 -9.14
C ASP A 195 10.82 -1.67 -9.19
N VAL A 196 10.45 -1.21 -10.38
CA VAL A 196 9.50 -0.10 -10.56
C VAL A 196 8.13 -0.49 -10.03
N LEU A 197 7.65 -1.69 -10.36
CA LEU A 197 6.37 -2.20 -9.89
C LEU A 197 6.31 -2.30 -8.36
N ALA A 198 7.38 -2.81 -7.74
CA ALA A 198 7.47 -2.91 -6.29
C ALA A 198 7.50 -1.53 -5.62
N ALA A 199 8.18 -0.54 -6.20
CA ALA A 199 8.14 0.83 -5.69
C ALA A 199 6.73 1.44 -5.81
N ALA A 200 6.11 1.34 -6.99
CA ALA A 200 4.77 1.85 -7.27
C ALA A 200 3.70 1.22 -6.36
N ALA A 201 3.80 -0.08 -6.07
CA ALA A 201 2.90 -0.73 -5.14
C ALA A 201 3.01 -0.17 -3.72
N GLY A 202 4.17 0.37 -3.30
CA GLY A 202 4.31 1.02 -1.99
C GLY A 202 3.60 2.37 -1.90
N ILE A 203 3.67 3.16 -2.98
CA ILE A 203 2.94 4.42 -3.10
C ILE A 203 1.44 4.12 -3.14
N HIS A 204 1.01 3.18 -3.99
CA HIS A 204 -0.39 2.78 -4.12
C HIS A 204 -1.08 2.40 -2.79
N SER A 205 -0.39 1.73 -1.87
CA SER A 205 -0.95 1.46 -0.53
C SER A 205 -1.06 2.72 0.33
N VAL A 206 -0.15 3.68 0.18
CA VAL A 206 -0.19 4.95 0.93
C VAL A 206 -1.35 5.82 0.44
N GLU A 207 -1.54 5.95 -0.87
CA GLU A 207 -2.73 6.56 -1.50
C GLU A 207 -4.03 5.99 -0.92
N ALA A 208 -4.10 4.66 -0.81
CA ALA A 208 -5.27 3.98 -0.27
C ALA A 208 -5.50 4.27 1.21
N ARG A 209 -4.44 4.46 2.00
CA ARG A 209 -4.54 4.88 3.40
C ARG A 209 -5.06 6.29 3.54
N HIS A 210 -4.57 7.21 2.71
CA HIS A 210 -5.04 8.60 2.66
C HIS A 210 -6.51 8.65 2.23
N ALA A 211 -6.88 7.92 1.18
CA ALA A 211 -8.27 7.79 0.71
C ALA A 211 -9.19 7.29 1.84
N ALA A 212 -8.81 6.26 2.59
CA ALA A 212 -9.60 5.77 3.73
C ALA A 212 -9.80 6.83 4.81
N PHE A 213 -8.73 7.56 5.16
CA PHE A 213 -8.79 8.63 6.15
C PHE A 213 -9.73 9.76 5.70
N LEU A 214 -9.63 10.19 4.44
CA LEU A 214 -10.47 11.27 3.91
C LEU A 214 -11.91 10.84 3.67
N ASN A 215 -12.15 9.59 3.27
CA ASN A 215 -13.47 8.99 3.23
C ASN A 215 -14.11 9.01 4.64
N LEU A 216 -13.35 8.64 5.68
CA LEU A 216 -13.82 8.68 7.07
C LEU A 216 -14.19 10.11 7.49
N LEU A 217 -13.29 11.09 7.27
CA LEU A 217 -13.54 12.49 7.62
C LEU A 217 -14.77 13.05 6.91
N ASN A 218 -15.01 12.63 5.66
CA ASN A 218 -16.20 12.98 4.88
C ASN A 218 -17.47 12.20 5.26
N GLU A 219 -17.45 11.48 6.38
CA GLU A 219 -18.53 10.65 6.90
C GLU A 219 -19.00 9.53 5.95
N GLU A 220 -18.12 9.10 5.05
CA GLU A 220 -18.33 7.96 4.19
C GLU A 220 -17.69 6.69 4.79
N SER A 221 -17.86 5.56 4.11
CA SER A 221 -17.16 4.34 4.48
C SER A 221 -15.68 4.50 4.14
N PRO A 222 -14.72 4.28 5.07
CA PRO A 222 -13.30 4.41 4.78
C PRO A 222 -12.88 3.51 3.60
N PHE A 223 -13.42 2.30 3.58
CA PHE A 223 -13.27 1.29 2.53
C PHE A 223 -14.65 0.97 1.94
N PRO A 224 -15.08 1.62 0.85
CA PRO A 224 -16.42 1.44 0.31
C PRO A 224 -16.62 0.08 -0.36
N ASN A 225 -15.57 -0.52 -0.93
CA ASN A 225 -15.62 -1.73 -1.74
C ASN A 225 -14.71 -2.83 -1.18
N ALA A 226 -15.04 -4.10 -1.44
CA ALA A 226 -14.14 -5.23 -1.15
C ALA A 226 -13.02 -5.36 -2.19
N VAL A 227 -13.18 -4.80 -3.39
CA VAL A 227 -12.12 -4.70 -4.39
C VAL A 227 -12.26 -3.35 -5.06
N ASN A 228 -11.21 -2.54 -5.03
CA ASN A 228 -11.26 -1.24 -5.69
C ASN A 228 -11.11 -1.37 -7.21
N GLU A 229 -11.83 -0.51 -7.93
CA GLU A 229 -11.82 -0.48 -9.38
C GLU A 229 -10.66 0.35 -9.91
N ALA A 230 -9.88 -0.24 -10.82
CA ALA A 230 -8.89 0.48 -11.60
C ALA A 230 -9.57 1.41 -12.64
N LYS A 231 -8.94 2.56 -12.92
CA LYS A 231 -9.35 3.46 -14.01
C LYS A 231 -8.32 3.46 -15.13
N SER A 232 -8.79 3.67 -16.36
CA SER A 232 -7.88 3.88 -17.48
C SER A 232 -7.11 5.19 -17.30
N MET A 233 -5.90 5.29 -17.89
CA MET A 233 -5.13 6.53 -17.88
C MET A 233 -5.95 7.70 -18.46
N ASP A 234 -6.72 7.46 -19.53
CA ASP A 234 -7.58 8.47 -20.15
C ASP A 234 -8.68 8.98 -19.21
N ASP A 235 -9.34 8.08 -18.47
CA ASP A 235 -10.38 8.47 -17.51
C ASP A 235 -9.78 9.27 -16.36
N VAL A 236 -8.59 8.89 -15.89
CA VAL A 236 -7.88 9.61 -14.83
C VAL A 236 -7.43 10.99 -15.31
N LEU A 237 -6.81 11.08 -16.48
CA LEU A 237 -6.37 12.36 -17.06
C LEU A 237 -7.55 13.30 -17.32
N LYS A 238 -8.73 12.75 -17.66
CA LYS A 238 -9.96 13.54 -17.77
C LYS A 238 -10.44 14.09 -16.42
N ILE A 239 -10.25 13.34 -15.33
CA ILE A 239 -10.58 13.81 -13.97
C ILE A 239 -9.57 14.87 -13.54
N ALA A 240 -8.28 14.56 -13.58
CA ALA A 240 -7.18 15.43 -13.17
C ALA A 240 -7.13 16.72 -14.01
N GLY A 241 -7.40 16.61 -15.32
CA GLY A 241 -7.42 17.72 -16.26
C GLY A 241 -8.45 18.81 -15.95
N ASN A 242 -9.45 18.55 -15.08
CA ASN A 242 -10.37 19.60 -14.63
C ASN A 242 -9.68 20.63 -13.71
N PHE A 243 -8.53 20.29 -13.14
CA PHE A 243 -7.78 21.15 -12.23
C PHE A 243 -6.58 21.82 -12.90
N VAL A 244 -6.16 21.37 -14.09
CA VAL A 244 -4.96 21.89 -14.74
C VAL A 244 -5.27 23.14 -15.56
N THR A 245 -4.53 24.21 -15.33
CA THR A 245 -4.69 25.51 -16.03
C THR A 245 -3.54 25.82 -16.99
N SER A 246 -2.41 25.15 -16.86
CA SER A 246 -1.29 25.21 -17.81
C SER A 246 -1.48 24.25 -18.99
N ASP A 247 -0.69 24.45 -20.05
CA ASP A 247 -0.53 23.43 -21.10
C ASP A 247 0.18 22.18 -20.52
N VAL A 248 -0.34 20.99 -20.83
CA VAL A 248 0.27 19.71 -20.42
C VAL A 248 0.93 19.06 -21.63
N ASP A 249 2.21 18.69 -21.50
CA ASP A 249 2.90 17.92 -22.52
C ASP A 249 2.50 16.45 -22.47
N THR A 250 1.42 16.10 -23.17
CA THR A 250 0.90 14.73 -23.21
C THR A 250 1.84 13.76 -23.93
N SER A 251 2.84 14.25 -24.68
CA SER A 251 3.82 13.36 -25.33
C SER A 251 4.65 12.58 -24.31
N LYS A 252 4.73 13.06 -23.06
CA LYS A 252 5.38 12.36 -21.95
C LYS A 252 4.70 11.06 -21.56
N TYR A 253 3.43 10.87 -21.91
CA TYR A 253 2.64 9.68 -21.60
C TYR A 253 2.56 8.70 -22.77
N GLU A 254 3.12 9.03 -23.93
CA GLU A 254 2.98 8.21 -25.12
C GLU A 254 3.68 6.86 -24.94
N MET A 255 2.85 5.82 -25.02
CA MET A 255 3.26 4.43 -24.91
C MET A 255 3.55 3.92 -26.31
N GLY A 256 4.78 3.45 -26.57
CA GLY A 256 5.14 2.93 -27.89
C GLY A 256 4.34 1.68 -28.29
N ASP A 257 4.08 1.48 -29.58
CA ASP A 257 3.28 0.36 -30.10
C ASP A 257 3.90 -1.04 -29.88
N SER A 258 5.17 -1.10 -29.47
CA SER A 258 5.98 -2.33 -29.35
C SER A 258 6.60 -2.48 -27.96
N ARG A 259 5.80 -2.23 -26.91
CA ARG A 259 6.24 -2.44 -25.52
C ARG A 259 6.62 -3.90 -25.26
N PRO A 260 7.72 -4.14 -24.53
CA PRO A 260 8.02 -5.47 -24.00
C PRO A 260 6.87 -5.97 -23.12
N LYS A 261 6.64 -7.28 -23.13
CA LYS A 261 5.75 -7.90 -22.14
C LYS A 261 6.36 -7.79 -20.75
N GLN A 262 5.52 -7.53 -19.76
CA GLN A 262 5.87 -7.47 -18.35
C GLN A 262 6.41 -8.84 -17.90
N ASP A 263 7.62 -8.88 -17.36
CA ASP A 263 8.19 -10.10 -16.77
C ASP A 263 8.01 -10.06 -15.25
N ARG A 264 6.75 -10.13 -14.80
CA ARG A 264 6.40 -10.08 -13.37
C ARG A 264 6.80 -11.31 -12.58
N LYS A 265 7.37 -12.34 -13.21
CA LYS A 265 7.64 -13.60 -12.55
C LYS A 265 9.08 -13.70 -12.11
N LYS A 266 9.32 -13.99 -10.83
CA LYS A 266 10.65 -14.39 -10.37
C LYS A 266 10.98 -15.78 -10.90
N ASN A 267 12.22 -15.95 -11.35
CA ASN A 267 12.76 -17.25 -11.78
C ASN A 267 13.10 -18.16 -10.57
N ASP A 268 12.10 -18.46 -9.73
CA ASP A 268 12.24 -19.25 -8.51
C ASP A 268 11.33 -20.49 -8.45
N GLY A 269 10.55 -20.73 -9.51
CA GLY A 269 9.65 -21.89 -9.63
C GLY A 269 8.27 -21.69 -9.02
N THR A 270 7.97 -20.50 -8.46
CA THR A 270 6.64 -20.17 -7.95
C THR A 270 5.64 -20.01 -9.11
N SER A 271 4.53 -20.73 -9.05
CA SER A 271 3.42 -20.57 -10.01
C SER A 271 2.39 -19.57 -9.50
N ASP A 272 1.56 -19.01 -10.39
CA ASP A 272 0.44 -18.15 -9.98
C ASP A 272 -0.52 -18.87 -9.01
N VAL A 273 -0.69 -20.18 -9.17
CA VAL A 273 -1.49 -21.00 -8.23
C VAL A 273 -0.84 -21.05 -6.84
N ASP A 274 0.49 -21.07 -6.76
CA ASP A 274 1.21 -21.00 -5.48
C ASP A 274 1.06 -19.62 -4.83
N VAL A 275 1.14 -18.54 -5.62
CA VAL A 275 0.92 -17.16 -5.13
C VAL A 275 -0.52 -16.98 -4.65
N LEU A 276 -1.50 -17.46 -5.41
CA LEU A 276 -2.91 -17.40 -5.04
C LEU A 276 -3.22 -18.22 -3.79
N ASN A 277 -2.64 -19.41 -3.64
CA ASN A 277 -2.81 -20.20 -2.41
C ASN A 277 -2.07 -19.58 -1.22
N TYR A 278 -0.97 -18.87 -1.46
CA TYR A 278 -0.32 -18.07 -0.43
C TYR A 278 -1.25 -16.93 0.04
N ALA A 279 -1.79 -16.12 -0.88
CA ALA A 279 -2.75 -15.07 -0.54
C ALA A 279 -3.99 -15.66 0.16
N LEU A 280 -4.59 -16.73 -0.39
CA LEU A 280 -5.76 -17.39 0.19
C LEU A 280 -5.50 -17.94 1.61
N THR A 281 -4.26 -18.30 1.94
CA THR A 281 -3.90 -18.67 3.32
C THR A 281 -4.04 -17.48 4.28
N LEU A 282 -3.66 -16.28 3.83
CA LEU A 282 -3.76 -15.05 4.61
C LEU A 282 -5.22 -14.61 4.73
N GLU A 283 -5.95 -14.59 3.62
CA GLU A 283 -7.39 -14.27 3.62
C GLU A 283 -8.20 -15.22 4.51
N HIS A 284 -7.85 -16.51 4.54
CA HIS A 284 -8.50 -17.46 5.46
C HIS A 284 -8.22 -17.12 6.93
N LEU A 285 -7.04 -16.60 7.23
CA LEU A 285 -6.64 -16.22 8.57
C LEU A 285 -7.37 -14.93 9.01
N GLU A 286 -7.41 -13.91 8.17
CA GLU A 286 -8.13 -12.65 8.42
C GLU A 286 -9.65 -12.85 8.46
N ASN A 287 -10.23 -13.57 7.49
CA ASN A 287 -11.64 -13.92 7.51
C ASN A 287 -12.03 -14.70 8.78
N ALA A 288 -11.22 -15.67 9.21
CA ALA A 288 -11.49 -16.38 10.46
C ALA A 288 -11.37 -15.47 11.68
N PHE A 289 -10.35 -14.61 11.72
CA PHE A 289 -10.12 -13.64 12.77
C PHE A 289 -11.34 -12.75 13.00
N TYR A 290 -11.83 -12.05 11.96
CA TYR A 290 -12.99 -11.18 12.11
C TYR A 290 -14.27 -11.95 12.38
N ARG A 291 -14.53 -13.03 11.62
CA ARG A 291 -15.74 -13.83 11.77
C ARG A 291 -15.90 -14.38 13.18
N ASP A 292 -14.82 -14.79 13.83
CA ASP A 292 -14.87 -15.40 15.15
C ASP A 292 -14.74 -14.36 16.26
N GLY A 293 -13.90 -13.33 16.11
CA GLY A 293 -13.81 -12.20 17.04
C GLY A 293 -15.11 -11.41 17.17
N LEU A 294 -15.83 -11.19 16.06
CA LEU A 294 -17.14 -10.51 16.07
C LEU A 294 -18.29 -11.35 16.66
N LYS A 295 -18.09 -12.66 16.87
CA LYS A 295 -19.02 -13.49 17.67
C LYS A 295 -18.68 -13.43 19.16
N GLU A 296 -17.41 -13.20 19.48
CA GLU A 296 -16.90 -13.20 20.85
C GLU A 296 -17.15 -11.87 21.55
N PHE A 297 -16.94 -10.75 20.86
CA PHE A 297 -17.17 -9.41 21.41
C PHE A 297 -18.50 -8.84 20.95
N SER A 298 -19.28 -8.33 21.90
CA SER A 298 -20.48 -7.55 21.56
C SER A 298 -20.10 -6.19 20.99
N ASN A 299 -21.06 -5.53 20.33
CA ASN A 299 -20.87 -4.13 19.91
C ASN A 299 -20.50 -3.24 21.10
N ASP A 300 -21.08 -3.48 22.28
CA ASP A 300 -20.78 -2.71 23.49
C ASP A 300 -19.33 -2.93 23.96
N ASP A 301 -18.81 -4.16 23.86
CA ASP A 301 -17.39 -4.44 24.18
C ASP A 301 -16.46 -3.71 23.22
N LEU A 302 -16.76 -3.76 21.91
CA LEU A 302 -15.96 -3.11 20.86
C LEU A 302 -15.97 -1.58 21.00
N MET A 303 -17.15 -0.96 21.21
CA MET A 303 -17.29 0.49 21.38
C MET A 303 -16.63 1.01 22.66
N ASN A 304 -16.42 0.15 23.67
CA ASN A 304 -15.83 0.52 24.96
C ASN A 304 -14.43 -0.06 25.17
N ALA A 305 -13.78 -0.55 24.12
CA ALA A 305 -12.37 -0.93 24.19
C ALA A 305 -11.50 0.24 24.67
N ASP A 306 -10.58 -0.02 25.60
CA ASP A 306 -9.63 0.99 26.12
C ASP A 306 -8.81 1.67 25.01
N ALA A 307 -8.51 0.94 23.92
CA ALA A 307 -7.86 1.48 22.72
C ALA A 307 -8.61 2.68 22.14
N LEU A 308 -9.94 2.71 22.32
CA LEU A 308 -10.81 3.76 21.81
C LEU A 308 -11.03 4.93 22.80
N SER A 309 -10.36 4.94 23.96
CA SER A 309 -10.64 5.88 25.05
C SER A 309 -10.49 7.36 24.70
N LYS A 310 -9.73 7.69 23.64
CA LYS A 310 -9.59 9.07 23.13
C LYS A 310 -10.68 9.48 22.14
N PHE A 311 -11.41 8.51 21.59
CA PHE A 311 -12.44 8.75 20.61
C PHE A 311 -13.77 9.08 21.28
N ASP A 312 -14.50 10.01 20.68
CA ASP A 312 -15.84 10.36 21.14
C ASP A 312 -16.86 9.24 20.87
N GLU A 313 -18.04 9.36 21.47
CA GLU A 313 -19.12 8.38 21.26
C GLU A 313 -19.48 8.25 19.77
N HIS A 314 -19.49 9.36 19.02
CA HIS A 314 -19.81 9.34 17.60
C HIS A 314 -18.88 8.42 16.79
N THR A 315 -17.56 8.51 17.02
CA THR A 315 -16.58 7.67 16.35
C THR A 315 -16.67 6.22 16.82
N ARG A 316 -16.76 6.00 18.15
CA ARG A 316 -16.83 4.66 18.74
C ARG A 316 -18.04 3.88 18.22
N MET A 317 -19.19 4.52 18.05
CA MET A 317 -20.41 3.89 17.52
C MET A 317 -20.26 3.33 16.10
N LYS A 318 -19.32 3.82 15.30
CA LYS A 318 -19.09 3.34 13.94
C LYS A 318 -18.17 2.11 13.89
N VAL A 319 -17.33 1.90 14.90
CA VAL A 319 -16.31 0.85 14.91
C VAL A 319 -16.88 -0.55 14.68
N PRO A 320 -17.97 -1.01 15.35
CA PRO A 320 -18.50 -2.35 15.08
C PRO A 320 -18.99 -2.54 13.65
N ALA A 321 -19.61 -1.51 13.05
CA ALA A 321 -20.09 -1.56 11.67
C ALA A 321 -18.93 -1.64 10.67
N TYR A 322 -17.85 -0.90 10.91
CA TYR A 322 -16.65 -0.95 10.08
C TYR A 322 -15.91 -2.29 10.22
N LEU A 323 -15.78 -2.85 11.43
CA LEU A 323 -15.22 -4.19 11.62
C LEU A 323 -16.05 -5.28 10.94
N SER A 324 -17.39 -5.17 10.99
CA SER A 324 -18.28 -6.08 10.25
C SER A 324 -18.07 -5.97 8.75
N LYS A 325 -17.83 -4.76 8.24
CA LYS A 325 -17.57 -4.55 6.82
C LYS A 325 -16.22 -5.11 6.38
N ILE A 326 -15.17 -4.97 7.19
CA ILE A 326 -13.89 -5.66 6.96
C ILE A 326 -14.14 -7.17 6.89
N SER A 327 -14.89 -7.74 7.87
CA SER A 327 -15.24 -9.16 7.84
C SER A 327 -15.95 -9.60 6.54
N ASP A 328 -16.81 -8.77 5.98
CA ASP A 328 -17.49 -9.05 4.70
C ASP A 328 -16.51 -8.99 3.51
N HIS A 329 -15.55 -8.07 3.54
CA HIS A 329 -14.50 -7.95 2.53
C HIS A 329 -13.58 -9.18 2.57
N GLU A 330 -13.10 -9.59 3.73
CA GLU A 330 -12.25 -10.79 3.87
C GLU A 330 -12.95 -12.06 3.37
N ALA A 331 -14.25 -12.19 3.65
CA ALA A 331 -15.05 -13.30 3.11
C ALA A 331 -15.15 -13.25 1.58
N ALA A 332 -15.26 -12.05 1.00
CA ALA A 332 -15.29 -11.86 -0.45
C ALA A 332 -13.92 -12.17 -1.09
N HIS A 333 -12.81 -11.78 -0.46
CA HIS A 333 -11.46 -12.11 -0.91
C HIS A 333 -11.23 -13.63 -0.94
N VAL A 334 -11.59 -14.34 0.15
CA VAL A 334 -11.52 -15.81 0.21
C VAL A 334 -12.28 -16.45 -0.95
N ASP A 335 -13.51 -16.00 -1.23
CA ASP A 335 -14.34 -16.54 -2.31
C ASP A 335 -13.71 -16.25 -3.69
N ALA A 336 -13.24 -15.02 -3.92
CA ALA A 336 -12.61 -14.61 -5.17
C ALA A 336 -11.32 -15.41 -5.46
N LEU A 337 -10.44 -15.55 -4.48
CA LEU A 337 -9.19 -16.31 -4.61
C LEU A 337 -9.49 -17.81 -4.78
N THR A 338 -10.43 -18.36 -4.01
CA THR A 338 -10.86 -19.77 -4.15
C THR A 338 -11.35 -20.07 -5.57
N LYS A 339 -12.20 -19.19 -6.12
CA LYS A 339 -12.70 -19.32 -7.51
C LYS A 339 -11.57 -19.23 -8.52
N THR A 340 -10.63 -18.29 -8.31
CA THR A 340 -9.50 -18.07 -9.23
C THR A 340 -8.55 -19.26 -9.24
N VAL A 341 -8.19 -19.81 -8.08
CA VAL A 341 -7.38 -21.03 -7.98
C VAL A 341 -8.03 -22.19 -8.74
N LYS A 342 -9.34 -22.41 -8.57
CA LYS A 342 -10.08 -23.45 -9.30
C LYS A 342 -10.11 -23.19 -10.81
N LYS A 343 -10.31 -21.94 -11.23
CA LYS A 343 -10.32 -21.52 -12.66
C LYS A 343 -8.98 -21.84 -13.33
N LEU A 344 -7.87 -21.69 -12.61
CA LEU A 344 -6.52 -22.04 -13.08
C LEU A 344 -6.18 -23.54 -12.95
N GLY A 345 -7.13 -24.39 -12.53
CA GLY A 345 -6.92 -25.83 -12.37
C GLY A 345 -6.16 -26.22 -11.10
N GLY A 346 -5.93 -25.27 -10.19
CA GLY A 346 -5.31 -25.50 -8.89
C GLY A 346 -6.30 -26.07 -7.87
N LYS A 347 -5.77 -26.64 -6.79
CA LYS A 347 -6.54 -26.98 -5.59
C LYS A 347 -6.42 -25.83 -4.58
N PRO A 348 -7.53 -25.17 -4.20
CA PRO A 348 -7.50 -24.16 -3.14
C PRO A 348 -7.03 -24.78 -1.82
N VAL A 349 -6.18 -24.05 -1.11
CA VAL A 349 -5.87 -24.33 0.29
C VAL A 349 -7.15 -24.20 1.13
N GLY A 350 -7.27 -25.02 2.18
CA GLY A 350 -8.38 -24.93 3.12
C GLY A 350 -8.05 -24.00 4.28
N GLU A 351 -9.09 -23.51 4.96
CA GLU A 351 -8.95 -22.78 6.23
C GLU A 351 -8.24 -23.65 7.29
N ALA A 352 -7.28 -23.08 7.99
CA ALA A 352 -6.60 -23.72 9.11
C ALA A 352 -7.34 -23.52 10.44
N THR A 353 -6.84 -24.12 11.53
CA THR A 353 -7.29 -23.78 12.89
C THR A 353 -6.38 -22.72 13.48
N TYR A 354 -6.96 -21.65 14.02
CA TYR A 354 -6.22 -20.50 14.52
C TYR A 354 -6.35 -20.30 16.04
N ASP A 355 -5.33 -19.68 16.64
CA ASP A 355 -5.34 -19.12 17.99
C ASP A 355 -4.75 -17.70 17.93
N PHE A 356 -5.58 -16.70 18.13
CA PHE A 356 -5.22 -15.28 18.02
C PHE A 356 -4.74 -14.67 19.34
N GLY A 357 -4.95 -15.34 20.47
CA GLY A 357 -4.40 -14.96 21.76
C GLY A 357 -4.90 -13.64 22.37
N TYR A 358 -5.94 -12.99 21.83
CA TYR A 358 -6.55 -11.81 22.45
C TYR A 358 -7.50 -12.24 23.60
N GLU A 359 -7.55 -11.44 24.67
CA GLU A 359 -8.44 -11.67 25.83
C GLU A 359 -9.54 -10.60 25.94
N ASN A 360 -9.41 -9.48 25.23
CA ASN A 360 -10.33 -8.35 25.28
C ASN A 360 -10.40 -7.58 23.95
N ALA A 361 -11.38 -6.70 23.81
CA ALA A 361 -11.63 -5.95 22.58
C ALA A 361 -10.46 -5.04 22.17
N SER A 362 -9.69 -4.48 23.10
CA SER A 362 -8.49 -3.69 22.78
C SER A 362 -7.39 -4.55 22.17
N GLU A 363 -7.17 -5.76 22.72
CA GLU A 363 -6.21 -6.72 22.16
C GLU A 363 -6.68 -7.24 20.80
N PHE A 364 -7.97 -7.46 20.61
CA PHE A 364 -8.55 -7.77 19.30
C PHE A 364 -8.24 -6.67 18.28
N LEU A 365 -8.52 -5.40 18.58
CA LEU A 365 -8.18 -4.28 17.69
C LEU A 365 -6.67 -4.20 17.39
N GLY A 366 -5.83 -4.52 18.38
CA GLY A 366 -4.37 -4.55 18.21
C GLY A 366 -3.90 -5.67 17.28
N VAL A 367 -4.49 -6.87 17.39
CA VAL A 367 -4.22 -7.98 16.46
C VAL A 367 -4.74 -7.64 15.06
N ALA A 368 -5.94 -7.08 14.95
CA ALA A 368 -6.54 -6.65 13.69
C ALA A 368 -5.59 -5.71 12.92
N LYS A 369 -5.11 -4.66 13.59
CA LYS A 369 -4.09 -3.76 13.04
C LYS A 369 -2.84 -4.51 12.55
N ALA A 370 -2.35 -5.48 13.31
CA ALA A 370 -1.14 -6.21 12.94
C ALA A 370 -1.34 -7.11 11.72
N LEU A 371 -2.54 -7.70 11.58
CA LEU A 371 -2.92 -8.53 10.44
C LEU A 371 -3.02 -7.70 9.17
N GLU A 372 -3.85 -6.65 9.13
CA GLU A 372 -4.02 -5.83 7.91
C GLU A 372 -2.70 -5.21 7.42
N ASN A 373 -1.87 -4.67 8.32
CA ASN A 373 -0.56 -4.15 7.92
C ASN A 373 0.39 -5.24 7.41
N THR A 374 0.21 -6.49 7.87
CA THR A 374 0.92 -7.65 7.31
C THR A 374 0.34 -8.04 5.95
N GLY A 375 -0.97 -7.97 5.76
CA GLY A 375 -1.68 -8.15 4.49
C GLY A 375 -1.18 -7.19 3.41
N VAL A 376 -1.15 -5.89 3.69
CA VAL A 376 -0.58 -4.85 2.80
C VAL A 376 0.84 -5.22 2.37
N ALA A 377 1.72 -5.50 3.33
CA ALA A 377 3.11 -5.83 3.04
C ALA A 377 3.27 -7.17 2.27
N ALA A 378 2.34 -8.12 2.46
CA ALA A 378 2.31 -9.41 1.80
C ALA A 378 1.92 -9.28 0.33
N TYR A 379 0.83 -8.57 0.04
CA TYR A 379 0.38 -8.30 -1.33
C TYR A 379 1.44 -7.51 -2.10
N LYS A 380 1.98 -6.44 -1.51
CA LYS A 380 3.10 -5.69 -2.11
C LYS A 380 4.30 -6.60 -2.41
N GLY A 381 4.71 -7.42 -1.45
CA GLY A 381 5.86 -8.33 -1.60
C GLY A 381 5.67 -9.44 -2.64
N ALA A 382 4.41 -9.82 -2.90
CA ALA A 382 4.02 -10.82 -3.89
C ALA A 382 3.73 -10.23 -5.27
N ALA A 383 3.47 -8.92 -5.41
CA ALA A 383 3.20 -8.26 -6.69
C ALA A 383 4.20 -8.64 -7.82
N PRO A 384 5.54 -8.63 -7.60
CA PRO A 384 6.51 -9.04 -8.62
C PRO A 384 6.69 -10.57 -8.66
N THR A 385 5.63 -11.35 -8.46
CA THR A 385 5.64 -12.81 -8.61
C THR A 385 4.44 -13.36 -9.39
N VAL A 386 3.56 -12.50 -9.90
CA VAL A 386 2.31 -12.89 -10.57
C VAL A 386 2.42 -12.72 -12.09
N GLU A 387 2.38 -13.83 -12.82
CA GLU A 387 2.50 -13.86 -14.28
C GLU A 387 1.17 -13.48 -14.96
N ASN A 388 0.04 -14.04 -14.50
CA ASN A 388 -1.26 -13.82 -15.10
C ASN A 388 -1.80 -12.39 -14.88
N ASP A 389 -2.14 -11.69 -15.98
CA ASP A 389 -2.63 -10.30 -15.94
C ASP A 389 -3.96 -10.15 -15.19
N ASP A 390 -4.92 -11.07 -15.38
CA ASP A 390 -6.22 -11.02 -14.68
C ASP A 390 -6.04 -11.21 -13.17
N VAL A 391 -5.15 -12.12 -12.77
CA VAL A 391 -4.82 -12.35 -11.35
C VAL A 391 -4.14 -11.12 -10.76
N PHE A 392 -3.20 -10.53 -11.49
CA PHE A 392 -2.49 -9.34 -11.05
C PHE A 392 -3.44 -8.15 -10.88
N ALA A 393 -4.31 -7.89 -11.86
CA ALA A 393 -5.29 -6.81 -11.79
C ALA A 393 -6.23 -6.94 -10.59
N ALA A 394 -6.73 -8.15 -10.32
CA ALA A 394 -7.57 -8.40 -9.15
C ALA A 394 -6.80 -8.22 -7.83
N ALA A 395 -5.56 -8.72 -7.75
CA ALA A 395 -4.73 -8.62 -6.55
C ALA A 395 -4.38 -7.16 -6.19
N ILE A 396 -4.18 -6.30 -7.19
CA ILE A 396 -3.92 -4.88 -6.96
C ILE A 396 -5.16 -4.17 -6.38
N GLY A 397 -6.37 -4.50 -6.83
CA GLY A 397 -7.60 -3.95 -6.24
C GLY A 397 -7.84 -4.39 -4.79
N ILE A 398 -7.45 -5.63 -4.44
CA ILE A 398 -7.47 -6.12 -3.04
C ILE A 398 -6.41 -5.38 -2.21
N HIS A 399 -5.18 -5.26 -2.73
CA HIS A 399 -4.08 -4.59 -2.03
C HIS A 399 -4.42 -3.17 -1.54
N SER A 400 -5.16 -2.37 -2.32
CA SER A 400 -5.62 -1.06 -1.84
C SER A 400 -6.66 -1.18 -0.71
N VAL A 401 -7.55 -2.17 -0.76
CA VAL A 401 -8.58 -2.37 0.28
C VAL A 401 -7.93 -2.80 1.60
N GLU A 402 -6.93 -3.69 1.56
CA GLU A 402 -6.09 -4.04 2.72
C GLU A 402 -5.46 -2.79 3.35
N ALA A 403 -4.99 -1.84 2.52
CA ALA A 403 -4.37 -0.63 2.98
C ALA A 403 -5.39 0.36 3.59
N GLU A 404 -6.61 0.42 3.05
CA GLU A 404 -7.73 1.16 3.63
C GLU A 404 -8.14 0.60 5.00
N HIS A 405 -8.23 -0.73 5.14
CA HIS A 405 -8.47 -1.41 6.41
C HIS A 405 -7.37 -1.07 7.42
N ALA A 406 -6.10 -1.21 6.99
CA ALA A 406 -4.94 -0.92 7.81
C ALA A 406 -4.91 0.56 8.27
N SER A 407 -5.33 1.51 7.42
CA SER A 407 -5.45 2.92 7.77
C SER A 407 -6.43 3.14 8.92
N PHE A 408 -7.65 2.60 8.79
CA PHE A 408 -8.67 2.68 9.84
C PHE A 408 -8.20 2.01 11.14
N LEU A 409 -7.61 0.82 11.06
CA LEU A 409 -7.15 0.08 12.24
C LEU A 409 -5.94 0.73 12.90
N ASN A 410 -5.07 1.38 12.14
CA ASN A 410 -4.00 2.19 12.70
C ASN A 410 -4.57 3.34 13.53
N GLU A 411 -5.55 4.06 12.99
CA GLU A 411 -6.18 5.21 13.64
C GLU A 411 -6.87 4.80 14.95
N VAL A 412 -7.75 3.79 14.93
CA VAL A 412 -8.48 3.35 16.14
C VAL A 412 -7.58 2.70 17.19
N ASN A 413 -6.32 2.37 16.84
CA ASN A 413 -5.28 1.95 17.77
C ASN A 413 -4.30 3.09 18.16
N MET A 414 -4.69 4.35 17.93
CA MET A 414 -3.93 5.55 18.28
C MET A 414 -2.53 5.62 17.64
N THR A 415 -2.42 5.23 16.38
CA THR A 415 -1.21 5.38 15.58
C THR A 415 -1.53 6.01 14.24
N SER A 416 -0.53 6.63 13.60
CA SER A 416 -0.72 7.28 12.30
C SER A 416 -1.43 6.35 11.30
N PRO A 417 -2.52 6.78 10.63
CA PRO A 417 -3.20 5.99 9.60
C PRO A 417 -2.24 5.57 8.46
N PHE A 418 -1.32 6.47 8.12
CA PHE A 418 -0.24 6.33 7.14
C PHE A 418 1.11 6.47 7.88
N PRO A 419 1.72 5.36 8.32
CA PRO A 419 2.95 5.40 9.12
C PRO A 419 4.21 5.69 8.29
N ASN A 420 4.16 5.51 6.97
CA ASN A 420 5.28 5.72 6.06
C ASN A 420 4.78 6.41 4.78
N ALA A 421 5.61 7.26 4.17
CA ALA A 421 5.37 7.81 2.84
C ALA A 421 5.47 6.76 1.72
N VAL A 422 6.16 5.65 1.95
CA VAL A 422 6.15 4.50 1.03
C VAL A 422 6.13 3.24 1.88
N ASP A 423 5.05 2.45 1.79
CA ASP A 423 4.93 1.24 2.60
C ASP A 423 5.94 0.18 2.17
N GLU A 424 6.50 -0.58 3.11
CA GLU A 424 7.58 -1.54 2.81
C GLU A 424 7.06 -2.97 2.59
N PRO A 425 7.60 -3.73 1.61
CA PRO A 425 7.17 -5.10 1.36
C PRO A 425 7.70 -6.06 2.42
N LYS A 426 7.03 -7.20 2.58
CA LYS A 426 7.57 -8.37 3.27
C LYS A 426 7.71 -9.53 2.31
N THR A 427 8.78 -10.31 2.46
CA THR A 427 8.90 -11.55 1.72
C THR A 427 7.86 -12.57 2.21
N MET A 428 7.42 -13.49 1.33
CA MET A 428 6.51 -14.57 1.73
C MET A 428 7.01 -15.38 2.93
N LYS A 429 8.34 -15.48 3.11
CA LYS A 429 8.95 -16.15 4.26
C LYS A 429 8.73 -15.37 5.56
N GLU A 430 8.88 -14.05 5.53
CA GLU A 430 8.62 -13.19 6.69
C GLU A 430 7.15 -13.18 7.05
N VAL A 431 6.27 -13.08 6.06
CA VAL A 431 4.82 -13.13 6.26
C VAL A 431 4.40 -14.48 6.85
N LYS A 432 4.86 -15.60 6.27
CA LYS A 432 4.60 -16.95 6.84
C LYS A 432 5.10 -17.09 8.27
N LYS A 433 6.19 -16.42 8.64
CA LYS A 433 6.68 -16.41 10.03
C LYS A 433 5.78 -15.59 10.96
N ILE A 434 5.16 -14.53 10.47
CA ILE A 434 4.20 -13.72 11.23
C ILE A 434 2.88 -14.49 11.35
N ALA A 435 2.23 -14.79 10.22
CA ALA A 435 0.95 -15.51 10.15
C ALA A 435 1.00 -16.88 10.82
N GLY A 436 2.11 -17.61 10.67
CA GLY A 436 2.29 -18.93 11.26
C GLY A 436 2.33 -18.97 12.79
N GLN A 437 2.38 -17.81 13.48
CA GLN A 437 2.25 -17.75 14.93
C GLN A 437 0.82 -18.02 15.40
N PHE A 438 -0.17 -17.75 14.53
CA PHE A 438 -1.58 -17.95 14.82
C PHE A 438 -2.09 -19.33 14.38
N ILE A 439 -1.33 -20.06 13.55
CA ILE A 439 -1.75 -21.36 13.00
C ILE A 439 -1.44 -22.50 13.99
N VAL A 440 -2.49 -23.18 14.46
CA VAL A 440 -2.39 -24.33 15.37
C VAL A 440 -2.27 -25.65 14.60
N SER A 441 -3.09 -25.84 13.57
CA SER A 441 -3.08 -27.05 12.72
C SER A 441 -3.73 -26.80 11.36
N ASN A 442 -3.27 -27.55 10.34
CA ASN A 442 -3.75 -27.52 8.95
C ASN A 442 -4.53 -28.77 8.55
#